data_AF-A0A835LSA9-F1
#
_entry.id   AF-A0A835LSA9-F1
#
_cell.length_a   1.000
_cell.length_b   1.000
_cell.length_c   1.000
_cell.angle_alpha   90.00
_cell.angle_beta   90.00
_cell.angle_gamma   90.00
#
_symmetry.space_group_name_H-M   'P 1'
#
loop_
_entity.id
_entity.type
_entity.pdbx_description
1 polymer ?
#
loop_
_entity_poly.entity_id
_entity_poly.type
_entity_poly.pdbx_seq_one_letter_code
_entity_poly.pdbx_strand_id
1 'polypeptide(L)'
;MILDPKRWPSSIDGKGFNEVARKVHGIGLKFGIHVMRGVSTQAVDANSPILDITTGVVYMESGRQWRAKDIGLTDRKCAWMPHGFMSVDTKLGAGKAFLRSLCHQNAEWGVDFVKHYCIFGDDLNVNEVAIVSKVLKELDRPILYSLSPEPITTPAMAKDVSYLVNMYRITRDDWDSWGDVAAHFNVSRDFFAANMIGTEGLKGNSWPDLDMLPLGWLTDPDTLTSKWIGLVLVFVKKWRFGIARGTRGI
;
A
#
# COMPACT_ATOMS: atom_id res chain seq x y z
N MET A 1 5.93 12.67 -2.81
CA MET A 1 6.86 11.88 -1.97
C MET A 1 8.31 12.24 -2.34
N ILE A 2 9.21 12.27 -1.36
CA ILE A 2 10.66 12.50 -1.57
C ILE A 2 11.40 11.29 -1.00
N LEU A 3 12.38 10.76 -1.74
CA LEU A 3 13.19 9.63 -1.31
C LEU A 3 14.46 10.11 -0.62
N ASP A 4 14.96 9.34 0.36
CA ASP A 4 16.24 9.62 1.00
C ASP A 4 17.39 9.38 0.01
N PRO A 5 18.11 10.42 -0.44
CA PRO A 5 19.17 10.29 -1.42
C PRO A 5 20.41 9.56 -0.87
N LYS A 6 20.58 9.44 0.46
CA LYS A 6 21.68 8.64 1.03
C LYS A 6 21.42 7.15 0.82
N ARG A 7 20.18 6.72 1.02
CA ARG A 7 19.75 5.34 0.77
C ARG A 7 19.55 5.05 -0.71
N TRP A 8 19.05 6.02 -1.46
CA TRP A 8 18.76 5.91 -2.89
C TRP A 8 19.50 6.99 -3.70
N PRO A 9 20.83 6.87 -3.89
CA PRO A 9 21.59 7.89 -4.65
C PRO A 9 21.06 8.12 -6.07
N SER A 10 20.42 7.12 -6.68
CA SER A 10 19.80 7.24 -7.99
C SER A 10 18.56 8.15 -8.02
N SER A 11 18.01 8.57 -6.88
CA SER A 11 16.85 9.45 -6.80
C SER A 11 17.17 10.94 -6.81
N ILE A 12 18.46 11.30 -6.78
CA ILE A 12 18.94 12.68 -6.85
C ILE A 12 18.41 13.37 -8.13
N ASP A 13 18.25 14.69 -8.07
CA ASP A 13 17.67 15.52 -9.14
C ASP A 13 16.22 15.18 -9.50
N GLY A 14 15.43 14.73 -8.51
CA GLY A 14 14.00 14.47 -8.68
C GLY A 14 13.68 13.20 -9.47
N LYS A 15 14.66 12.34 -9.73
CA LYS A 15 14.47 11.09 -10.50
C LYS A 15 13.62 10.06 -9.77
N GLY A 16 13.47 10.17 -8.45
CA GLY A 16 12.68 9.24 -7.65
C GLY A 16 13.13 7.79 -7.85
N PHE A 17 12.18 6.87 -8.07
CA PHE A 17 12.49 5.45 -8.28
C PHE A 17 12.73 5.06 -9.76
N ASN A 18 12.67 6.00 -10.71
CA ASN A 18 12.77 5.71 -12.15
C ASN A 18 13.93 4.79 -12.52
N GLU A 19 15.14 5.10 -12.05
CA GLU A 19 16.33 4.32 -12.40
C GLU A 19 16.31 2.90 -11.80
N VAL A 20 15.76 2.76 -10.58
CA VAL A 20 15.63 1.46 -9.93
C VAL A 20 14.60 0.62 -10.68
N ALA A 21 13.42 1.17 -10.93
CA ALA A 21 12.36 0.50 -11.67
C ALA A 21 12.85 0.08 -13.06
N ARG A 22 13.51 0.98 -13.80
CA ARG A 22 14.11 0.68 -15.12
C ARG A 22 15.08 -0.50 -15.07
N LYS A 23 15.97 -0.55 -14.07
CA LYS A 23 16.93 -1.66 -13.93
C LYS A 23 16.23 -2.99 -13.62
N VAL A 24 15.21 -2.94 -12.77
CA VAL A 24 14.39 -4.11 -12.39
C VAL A 24 13.59 -4.64 -13.57
N HIS A 25 12.98 -3.75 -14.37
CA HIS A 25 12.29 -4.12 -15.60
C HIS A 25 13.26 -4.67 -16.65
N GLY A 26 14.46 -4.09 -16.75
CA GLY A 26 15.50 -4.53 -17.69
C GLY A 26 15.97 -5.97 -17.48
N ILE A 27 15.80 -6.52 -16.28
CA ILE A 27 16.07 -7.94 -15.96
C ILE A 27 14.80 -8.81 -15.96
N GLY A 28 13.68 -8.28 -16.46
CA GLY A 28 12.41 -9.00 -16.61
C GLY A 28 11.62 -9.19 -15.30
N LEU A 29 11.87 -8.36 -14.28
CA LEU A 29 11.16 -8.37 -13.01
C LEU A 29 10.21 -7.17 -12.89
N LYS A 30 9.36 -7.18 -11.86
CA LYS A 30 8.48 -6.06 -11.48
C LYS A 30 8.99 -5.34 -10.24
N PHE A 31 8.65 -4.07 -10.11
CA PHE A 31 9.10 -3.22 -9.01
C PHE A 31 7.93 -2.84 -8.09
N GLY A 32 8.06 -3.15 -6.80
CA GLY A 32 7.06 -2.83 -5.78
C GLY A 32 7.59 -1.86 -4.73
N ILE A 33 6.68 -1.04 -4.18
CA ILE A 33 6.99 -0.13 -3.06
C ILE A 33 5.99 -0.29 -1.92
N HIS A 34 6.45 0.11 -0.74
CA HIS A 34 5.62 0.22 0.46
C HIS A 34 5.27 1.68 0.70
N VAL A 35 4.00 1.98 0.94
CA VAL A 35 3.51 3.34 1.23
C VAL A 35 2.66 3.33 2.49
N MET A 36 2.72 4.41 3.25
CA MET A 36 1.92 4.60 4.46
C MET A 36 0.61 5.30 4.11
N ARG A 37 -0.42 5.16 4.97
CA ARG A 37 -1.66 5.94 4.88
C ARG A 37 -1.43 7.42 4.63
N GLY A 38 -2.30 8.00 3.83
CA GLY A 38 -2.52 9.43 3.70
C GLY A 38 -1.27 10.28 3.54
N VAL A 39 -1.10 11.24 4.44
CA VAL A 39 -0.12 12.32 4.36
C VAL A 39 0.87 12.25 5.54
N SER A 40 2.14 12.54 5.27
CA SER A 40 3.18 12.59 6.30
C SER A 40 2.99 13.81 7.22
N THR A 41 3.32 13.66 8.50
CA THR A 41 3.38 14.78 9.46
C THR A 41 4.29 15.90 8.96
N GLN A 42 5.42 15.58 8.33
CA GLN A 42 6.35 16.58 7.78
C GLN A 42 5.67 17.50 6.74
N ALA A 43 4.89 16.93 5.80
CA ALA A 43 4.18 17.71 4.79
C ALA A 43 3.10 18.60 5.42
N VAL A 44 2.40 18.08 6.44
CA VAL A 44 1.42 18.82 7.24
C VAL A 44 2.11 19.97 7.96
N ASP A 45 3.18 19.72 8.72
CA ASP A 45 3.88 20.76 9.51
C ASP A 45 4.42 21.88 8.61
N ALA A 46 5.03 21.51 7.48
CA ALA A 46 5.50 22.44 6.45
C ALA A 46 4.39 23.13 5.65
N ASN A 47 3.12 22.73 5.84
CA ASN A 47 1.95 23.20 5.10
C ASN A 47 2.15 23.17 3.58
N SER A 48 2.66 22.04 3.10
CA SER A 48 3.09 21.87 1.72
C SER A 48 1.91 22.04 0.75
N PRO A 49 2.13 22.62 -0.45
CA PRO A 49 1.10 22.74 -1.47
C PRO A 49 0.67 21.35 -1.96
N ILE A 50 -0.61 21.23 -2.34
CA ILE A 50 -1.14 20.03 -3.00
C ILE A 50 -1.03 20.23 -4.50
N LEU A 51 -0.50 19.24 -5.23
CA LEU A 51 -0.44 19.23 -6.68
C LEU A 51 -1.79 18.80 -7.26
N ASP A 52 -2.30 19.56 -8.23
CA ASP A 52 -3.32 19.09 -9.14
C ASP A 52 -2.65 18.50 -10.38
N ILE A 53 -2.72 17.18 -10.53
CA ILE A 53 -2.10 16.47 -11.65
C ILE A 53 -2.74 16.83 -13.00
N THR A 54 -3.98 17.34 -13.00
CA THR A 54 -4.73 17.69 -14.22
C THR A 54 -4.22 19.01 -14.81
N THR A 55 -3.89 19.97 -13.95
CA THR A 55 -3.47 21.32 -14.34
C THR A 55 -1.96 21.52 -14.23
N GLY A 56 -1.25 20.65 -13.51
CA GLY A 56 0.19 20.74 -13.27
C GLY A 56 0.59 21.83 -12.27
N VAL A 57 -0.37 22.47 -11.61
CA VAL A 57 -0.14 23.56 -10.65
C VAL A 57 -0.75 23.24 -9.29
N VAL A 58 -0.70 24.20 -8.37
CA VAL A 58 -1.29 24.03 -7.03
C VAL A 58 -2.80 23.82 -7.10
N TYR A 59 -3.32 22.89 -6.30
CA TYR A 59 -4.74 22.58 -6.28
C TYR A 59 -5.58 23.74 -5.73
N MET A 60 -6.58 24.14 -6.51
CA MET A 60 -7.50 25.23 -6.21
C MET A 60 -8.94 24.71 -6.24
N GLU A 61 -9.71 24.99 -5.19
CA GLU A 61 -11.14 24.68 -5.13
C GLU A 61 -11.84 25.80 -4.35
N SER A 62 -12.99 26.27 -4.85
CA SER A 62 -13.76 27.37 -4.25
C SER A 62 -12.96 28.66 -4.06
N GLY A 63 -12.09 29.01 -5.03
CA GLY A 63 -11.28 30.23 -5.00
C GLY A 63 -10.14 30.21 -3.97
N ARG A 64 -9.86 29.06 -3.34
CA ARG A 64 -8.84 28.91 -2.32
C ARG A 64 -7.79 27.86 -2.72
N GLN A 65 -6.54 28.14 -2.37
CA GLN A 65 -5.47 27.14 -2.41
C GLN A 65 -5.55 26.23 -1.18
N TRP A 66 -5.61 24.92 -1.44
CA TRP A 66 -5.59 23.90 -0.38
C TRP A 66 -4.18 23.38 -0.15
N ARG A 67 -3.88 23.03 1.10
CA ARG A 67 -2.55 22.60 1.53
C ARG A 67 -2.64 21.39 2.46
N ALA A 68 -1.49 20.78 2.74
CA ALA A 68 -1.42 19.56 3.53
C ALA A 68 -2.10 19.68 4.92
N LYS A 69 -2.03 20.85 5.60
CA LYS A 69 -2.73 21.07 6.88
C LYS A 69 -4.25 21.00 6.76
N ASP A 70 -4.79 21.33 5.60
CA ASP A 70 -6.25 21.38 5.38
C ASP A 70 -6.85 20.00 5.17
N ILE A 71 -6.03 19.01 4.79
CA ILE A 71 -6.49 17.66 4.44
C ILE A 71 -6.04 16.59 5.44
N GLY A 72 -5.08 16.87 6.33
CA GLY A 72 -4.56 15.90 7.29
C GLY A 72 -5.51 15.68 8.47
N LEU A 73 -5.93 14.43 8.69
CA LEU A 73 -6.78 14.05 9.81
C LEU A 73 -5.93 13.71 11.04
N THR A 74 -5.66 14.70 11.88
CA THR A 74 -4.73 14.57 13.03
C THR A 74 -5.18 13.57 14.10
N ASP A 75 -6.46 13.24 14.13
CA ASP A 75 -7.09 12.21 14.98
C ASP A 75 -7.00 10.80 14.38
N ARG A 76 -6.64 10.67 13.09
CA ARG A 76 -6.57 9.41 12.33
C ARG A 76 -5.13 9.06 11.95
N LYS A 77 -4.24 9.13 12.94
CA LYS A 77 -2.81 8.77 12.82
C LYS A 77 -2.61 7.26 12.75
N CYS A 78 -1.50 6.85 12.17
CA CYS A 78 -1.07 5.46 12.22
C CYS A 78 -0.66 5.07 13.65
N ALA A 79 -1.23 4.01 14.22
CA ALA A 79 -1.15 3.70 15.65
C ALA A 79 0.28 3.46 16.15
N TRP A 80 1.04 2.61 15.46
CA TRP A 80 2.45 2.33 15.78
C TRP A 80 3.44 3.43 15.34
N MET A 81 3.02 4.34 14.45
CA MET A 81 3.84 5.46 13.98
C MET A 81 3.09 6.81 14.08
N PRO A 82 2.75 7.26 15.32
CA PRO A 82 1.85 8.39 15.53
C PRO A 82 2.44 9.74 15.11
N HIS A 83 3.76 9.81 14.89
CA HIS A 83 4.46 11.00 14.42
C HIS A 83 4.85 10.92 12.93
N GLY A 84 4.55 9.82 12.25
CA GLY A 84 4.93 9.64 10.85
C GLY A 84 3.87 10.10 9.87
N PHE A 85 2.68 9.50 9.95
CA PHE A 85 1.62 9.61 8.94
C PHE A 85 0.23 9.66 9.56
N MET A 86 -0.68 10.32 8.84
CA MET A 86 -2.11 10.39 9.18
C MET A 86 -2.97 10.27 7.93
N SER A 87 -4.21 9.80 8.11
CA SER A 87 -5.17 9.71 7.00
C SER A 87 -5.45 11.08 6.39
N VAL A 88 -5.95 11.09 5.16
CA VAL A 88 -6.42 12.32 4.51
C VAL A 88 -7.94 12.40 4.51
N ASP A 89 -8.47 13.62 4.57
CA ASP A 89 -9.90 13.86 4.44
C ASP A 89 -10.33 13.70 2.97
N THR A 90 -10.86 12.54 2.65
CA THR A 90 -11.38 12.22 1.32
C THR A 90 -12.76 12.83 1.03
N LYS A 91 -13.36 13.58 1.96
CA LYS A 91 -14.57 14.38 1.65
C LYS A 91 -14.22 15.61 0.82
N LEU A 92 -13.01 16.14 1.02
CA LEU A 92 -12.48 17.30 0.31
C LEU A 92 -11.98 16.92 -1.09
N GLY A 93 -12.19 17.80 -2.08
CA GLY A 93 -11.59 17.64 -3.40
C GLY A 93 -10.06 17.61 -3.32
N ALA A 94 -9.50 18.45 -2.45
CA ALA A 94 -8.06 18.53 -2.18
C ALA A 94 -7.46 17.21 -1.64
N GLY A 95 -8.17 16.51 -0.74
CA GLY A 95 -7.69 15.22 -0.22
C GLY A 95 -7.65 14.14 -1.30
N LYS A 96 -8.66 14.10 -2.18
CA LYS A 96 -8.67 13.21 -3.35
C LYS A 96 -7.57 13.56 -4.36
N ALA A 97 -7.35 14.86 -4.60
CA ALA A 97 -6.30 15.34 -5.48
C ALA A 97 -4.90 14.96 -4.97
N PHE A 98 -4.66 15.07 -3.66
CA PHE A 98 -3.42 14.62 -3.04
C PHE A 98 -3.16 13.13 -3.26
N LEU A 99 -4.13 12.25 -2.98
CA LEU A 99 -3.99 10.80 -3.21
C LEU A 99 -3.76 10.47 -4.69
N ARG A 100 -4.47 11.17 -5.58
CA ARG A 100 -4.29 11.05 -7.03
C ARG A 100 -2.86 11.40 -7.43
N SER A 101 -2.31 12.49 -6.90
CA SER A 101 -0.93 12.91 -7.19
C SER A 101 0.10 11.84 -6.81
N LEU A 102 -0.10 11.14 -5.68
CA LEU A 102 0.78 10.04 -5.25
C LEU A 102 0.68 8.84 -6.19
N CYS A 103 -0.52 8.47 -6.62
CA CYS A 103 -0.73 7.36 -7.55
C CYS A 103 -0.07 7.62 -8.92
N HIS A 104 -0.21 8.85 -9.45
CA HIS A 104 0.44 9.26 -10.70
C HIS A 104 1.96 9.29 -10.55
N GLN A 105 2.50 9.83 -9.46
CA GLN A 105 3.94 9.80 -9.18
C GLN A 105 4.48 8.36 -9.16
N ASN A 106 3.77 7.42 -8.52
CA ASN A 106 4.16 6.01 -8.53
C ASN A 106 4.17 5.42 -9.95
N ALA A 107 3.18 5.77 -10.77
CA ALA A 107 3.10 5.32 -12.15
C ALA A 107 4.24 5.88 -13.01
N GLU A 108 4.53 7.17 -12.87
CA GLU A 108 5.66 7.86 -13.52
C GLU A 108 6.98 7.21 -13.15
N TRP A 109 7.15 6.81 -11.88
CA TRP A 109 8.33 6.09 -11.39
C TRP A 109 8.45 4.65 -11.89
N GLY A 110 7.48 4.12 -12.62
CA GLY A 110 7.50 2.75 -13.12
C GLY A 110 7.15 1.70 -12.05
N VAL A 111 6.45 2.07 -10.98
CA VAL A 111 5.98 1.10 -9.97
C VAL A 111 4.96 0.13 -10.57
N ASP A 112 5.03 -1.15 -10.23
CA ASP A 112 4.08 -2.21 -10.62
C ASP A 112 3.20 -2.69 -9.46
N PHE A 113 3.59 -2.41 -8.22
CA PHE A 113 2.97 -2.94 -7.02
C PHE A 113 3.10 -1.95 -5.86
N VAL A 114 2.00 -1.71 -5.14
CA VAL A 114 1.98 -0.87 -3.94
C VAL A 114 1.38 -1.67 -2.79
N LYS A 115 2.17 -1.85 -1.70
CA LYS A 115 1.67 -2.32 -0.40
C LYS A 115 1.37 -1.11 0.48
N HIS A 116 0.10 -0.89 0.76
CA HIS A 116 -0.42 0.27 1.48
C HIS A 116 -0.66 -0.10 2.94
N TYR A 117 0.19 0.45 3.79
CA TYR A 117 0.29 0.11 5.20
C TYR A 117 -0.55 1.00 6.07
N CYS A 118 -0.97 0.43 7.20
CA CYS A 118 -1.72 1.15 8.19
C CYS A 118 -2.99 1.70 7.53
N ILE A 119 -3.76 0.95 6.75
CA ILE A 119 -5.04 1.48 6.21
C ILE A 119 -6.18 0.49 6.36
N PHE A 120 -5.83 -0.70 6.85
CA PHE A 120 -6.66 -1.88 6.99
C PHE A 120 -6.52 -2.43 8.42
N GLY A 121 -7.51 -3.17 8.92
CA GLY A 121 -7.59 -3.57 10.33
C GLY A 121 -8.56 -2.69 11.12
N ASP A 122 -8.30 -2.49 12.40
CA ASP A 122 -9.24 -1.86 13.35
C ASP A 122 -9.56 -0.39 13.01
N ASP A 123 -8.65 0.31 12.35
CA ASP A 123 -8.82 1.70 11.94
C ASP A 123 -9.02 1.86 10.43
N LEU A 124 -9.55 0.82 9.78
CA LEU A 124 -9.90 0.76 8.37
C LEU A 124 -10.50 2.08 7.85
N ASN A 125 -9.91 2.60 6.78
CA ASN A 125 -10.42 3.75 6.04
C ASN A 125 -10.82 3.33 4.61
N VAL A 126 -12.02 2.76 4.48
CA VAL A 126 -12.56 2.29 3.19
C VAL A 126 -12.59 3.40 2.15
N ASN A 127 -12.89 4.65 2.55
CA ASN A 127 -12.97 5.77 1.62
C ASN A 127 -11.63 6.07 0.96
N GLU A 128 -10.55 6.09 1.74
CA GLU A 128 -9.20 6.28 1.20
C GLU A 128 -8.77 5.12 0.30
N VAL A 129 -9.07 3.87 0.70
CA VAL A 129 -8.85 2.68 -0.14
C VAL A 129 -9.61 2.81 -1.47
N ALA A 130 -10.87 3.25 -1.44
CA ALA A 130 -11.71 3.40 -2.62
C ALA A 130 -11.21 4.50 -3.57
N ILE A 131 -10.73 5.63 -3.04
CA ILE A 131 -10.14 6.69 -3.86
C ILE A 131 -8.86 6.19 -4.53
N VAL A 132 -7.95 5.56 -3.78
CA VAL A 132 -6.71 5.01 -4.36
C VAL A 132 -7.03 3.95 -5.41
N SER A 133 -7.91 3.00 -5.09
CA SER A 133 -8.36 1.94 -6.02
C SER A 133 -8.92 2.52 -7.32
N LYS A 134 -9.78 3.54 -7.22
CA LYS A 134 -10.35 4.24 -8.38
C LYS A 134 -9.25 4.87 -9.24
N VAL A 135 -8.31 5.59 -8.64
CA VAL A 135 -7.22 6.21 -9.40
C VAL A 135 -6.36 5.16 -10.08
N LEU A 136 -5.97 4.09 -9.37
CA LEU A 136 -5.18 2.98 -9.95
C LEU A 136 -5.93 2.28 -11.10
N LYS A 137 -7.26 2.23 -11.05
CA LYS A 137 -8.09 1.73 -12.16
C LYS A 137 -8.01 2.63 -13.40
N GLU A 138 -7.91 3.94 -13.21
CA GLU A 138 -7.85 4.95 -14.28
C GLU A 138 -6.46 5.09 -14.91
N LEU A 139 -5.40 4.61 -14.26
CA LEU A 139 -4.04 4.66 -14.81
C LEU A 139 -3.85 3.71 -16.01
N ASP A 140 -3.09 4.18 -17.01
CA ASP A 140 -2.63 3.37 -18.14
C ASP A 140 -1.65 2.27 -17.70
N ARG A 141 -0.78 2.59 -16.73
CA ARG A 141 0.15 1.63 -16.15
C ARG A 141 -0.58 0.76 -15.11
N PRO A 142 -0.61 -0.58 -15.25
CA PRO A 142 -1.20 -1.45 -14.24
C PRO A 142 -0.31 -1.49 -12.98
N ILE A 143 -0.90 -1.12 -11.85
CA ILE A 143 -0.27 -1.21 -10.51
C ILE A 143 -1.15 -2.09 -9.64
N LEU A 144 -0.57 -3.17 -9.12
CA LEU A 144 -1.25 -4.05 -8.15
C LEU A 144 -1.35 -3.36 -6.80
N TYR A 145 -2.51 -3.49 -6.16
CA TYR A 145 -2.82 -2.83 -4.90
C TYR A 145 -2.98 -3.84 -3.77
N SER A 146 -2.08 -3.76 -2.79
CA SER A 146 -2.03 -4.61 -1.60
C SER A 146 -2.33 -3.78 -0.35
N LEU A 147 -3.15 -4.30 0.55
CA LEU A 147 -3.38 -3.70 1.87
C LEU A 147 -2.66 -4.48 2.95
N SER A 148 -2.12 -3.76 3.91
CA SER A 148 -1.45 -4.36 5.07
C SER A 148 -2.04 -3.78 6.36
N PRO A 149 -2.65 -4.61 7.22
CA PRO A 149 -3.34 -4.15 8.40
C PRO A 149 -2.44 -4.04 9.63
N GLU A 150 -2.96 -3.40 10.65
CA GLU A 150 -2.54 -3.61 12.04
C GLU A 150 -3.84 -3.55 12.88
N PRO A 151 -4.33 -4.61 13.58
CA PRO A 151 -3.87 -5.99 13.78
C PRO A 151 -4.55 -7.04 12.85
N ILE A 152 -4.75 -8.31 13.29
CA ILE A 152 -5.40 -9.40 12.50
C ILE A 152 -6.74 -8.94 11.93
N THR A 153 -7.00 -9.21 10.66
CA THR A 153 -8.27 -8.81 10.02
C THR A 153 -9.30 -9.91 10.04
N THR A 154 -10.57 -9.53 10.05
CA THR A 154 -11.70 -10.47 9.99
C THR A 154 -12.23 -10.61 8.56
N PRO A 155 -12.92 -11.71 8.23
CA PRO A 155 -13.63 -11.83 6.95
C PRO A 155 -14.66 -10.72 6.70
N ALA A 156 -15.26 -10.15 7.75
CA ALA A 156 -16.17 -9.02 7.62
C ALA A 156 -15.45 -7.77 7.09
N MET A 157 -14.32 -7.39 7.70
CA MET A 157 -13.49 -6.28 7.22
C MET A 157 -13.01 -6.50 5.78
N ALA A 158 -12.65 -7.75 5.43
CA ALA A 158 -12.21 -8.07 4.09
C ALA A 158 -13.31 -7.94 3.02
N LYS A 159 -14.58 -8.19 3.37
CA LYS A 159 -15.71 -7.95 2.47
C LYS A 159 -15.83 -6.47 2.07
N ASP A 160 -15.49 -5.56 2.98
CA ASP A 160 -15.57 -4.11 2.74
C ASP A 160 -14.49 -3.60 1.75
N VAL A 161 -13.40 -4.35 1.53
CA VAL A 161 -12.26 -3.90 0.73
C VAL A 161 -11.86 -4.81 -0.42
N SER A 162 -12.23 -6.09 -0.40
CA SER A 162 -11.71 -7.08 -1.37
C SER A 162 -11.96 -6.66 -2.83
N TYR A 163 -13.14 -6.12 -3.14
CA TYR A 163 -13.51 -5.61 -4.47
C TYR A 163 -12.70 -4.38 -4.92
N LEU A 164 -12.00 -3.70 -4.01
CA LEU A 164 -11.19 -2.51 -4.28
C LEU A 164 -9.72 -2.84 -4.51
N VAL A 165 -9.25 -4.03 -4.18
CA VAL A 165 -7.81 -4.34 -4.11
C VAL A 165 -7.46 -5.66 -4.77
N ASN A 166 -6.16 -5.94 -4.94
CA ASN A 166 -5.67 -7.21 -5.49
C ASN A 166 -5.29 -8.20 -4.39
N MET A 167 -4.92 -7.70 -3.22
CA MET A 167 -4.64 -8.52 -2.05
C MET A 167 -4.76 -7.70 -0.77
N TYR A 168 -5.00 -8.39 0.33
CA TYR A 168 -5.11 -7.78 1.65
C TYR A 168 -4.60 -8.76 2.70
N ARG A 169 -3.67 -8.32 3.55
CA ARG A 169 -3.09 -9.20 4.55
C ARG A 169 -4.11 -9.54 5.63
N ILE A 170 -4.18 -10.83 6.00
CA ILE A 170 -5.15 -11.37 6.94
C ILE A 170 -4.56 -11.74 8.31
N THR A 171 -3.25 -11.70 8.42
CA THR A 171 -2.45 -11.97 9.63
C THR A 171 -1.87 -10.69 10.22
N ARG A 172 -1.22 -10.81 11.39
CA ARG A 172 -0.23 -9.82 11.84
C ARG A 172 1.04 -9.93 10.98
N ASP A 173 2.05 -9.13 11.29
CA ASP A 173 3.38 -9.33 10.73
C ASP A 173 3.86 -10.76 11.04
N ASP A 174 4.14 -11.54 9.99
CA ASP A 174 4.62 -12.93 10.09
C ASP A 174 6.13 -12.98 10.30
N TRP A 175 6.57 -13.86 11.18
CA TRP A 175 7.97 -14.08 11.54
C TRP A 175 8.27 -15.58 11.63
N ASP A 176 9.55 -15.92 11.77
CA ASP A 176 10.07 -17.28 11.85
C ASP A 176 9.78 -17.95 13.21
N SER A 177 8.61 -17.68 13.79
CA SER A 177 8.12 -18.29 15.02
C SER A 177 7.03 -19.33 14.72
N TRP A 178 7.02 -20.43 15.48
CA TRP A 178 5.95 -21.43 15.35
C TRP A 178 4.57 -20.84 15.69
N GLY A 179 4.52 -19.85 16.58
CA GLY A 179 3.26 -19.19 16.97
C GLY A 179 2.58 -18.51 15.78
N ASP A 180 3.35 -17.80 14.96
CA ASP A 180 2.85 -17.10 13.78
C ASP A 180 2.37 -18.09 12.71
N VAL A 181 3.20 -19.10 12.41
CA VAL A 181 2.86 -20.17 11.46
C VAL A 181 1.61 -20.95 11.91
N ALA A 182 1.51 -21.30 13.20
CA ALA A 182 0.35 -22.03 13.72
C ALA A 182 -0.95 -21.21 13.61
N ALA A 183 -0.88 -19.88 13.75
CA ALA A 183 -2.04 -19.00 13.60
C ALA A 183 -2.59 -18.98 12.16
N HIS A 184 -1.73 -19.19 11.15
CA HIS A 184 -2.13 -19.21 9.74
C HIS A 184 -3.22 -20.24 9.42
N PHE A 185 -3.21 -21.40 10.09
CA PHE A 185 -4.19 -22.46 9.87
C PHE A 185 -5.62 -22.01 10.21
N ASN A 186 -5.80 -21.37 11.37
CA ASN A 186 -7.12 -20.92 11.82
C ASN A 186 -7.64 -19.78 10.95
N VAL A 187 -6.81 -18.78 10.67
CA VAL A 187 -7.26 -17.63 9.86
C VAL A 187 -7.53 -18.04 8.42
N SER A 188 -6.72 -18.92 7.83
CA SER A 188 -6.97 -19.44 6.47
C SER A 188 -8.29 -20.22 6.39
N ARG A 189 -8.59 -21.05 7.40
CA ARG A 189 -9.88 -21.76 7.51
C ARG A 189 -11.04 -20.76 7.53
N ASP A 190 -10.96 -19.72 8.34
CA ASP A 190 -12.05 -18.76 8.53
C ASP A 190 -12.31 -17.95 7.24
N PHE A 191 -11.25 -17.54 6.54
CA PHE A 191 -11.37 -16.86 5.25
C PHE A 191 -11.86 -17.77 4.13
N PHE A 192 -11.46 -19.04 4.13
CA PHE A 192 -12.02 -20.05 3.23
C PHE A 192 -13.52 -20.24 3.46
N ALA A 193 -13.93 -20.46 4.73
CA ALA A 193 -15.33 -20.66 5.10
C ALA A 193 -16.21 -19.44 4.75
N ALA A 194 -15.63 -18.24 4.75
CA ALA A 194 -16.29 -17.01 4.35
C ALA A 194 -16.30 -16.75 2.82
N ASN A 195 -15.80 -17.68 2.00
CA ASN A 195 -15.66 -17.56 0.54
C ASN A 195 -14.82 -16.34 0.10
N MET A 196 -13.78 -16.01 0.86
CA MET A 196 -12.94 -14.84 0.60
C MET A 196 -11.69 -15.13 -0.26
N ILE A 197 -11.53 -16.34 -0.79
CA ILE A 197 -10.37 -16.70 -1.61
C ILE A 197 -10.63 -16.39 -3.07
N GLY A 198 -9.87 -15.45 -3.65
CA GLY A 198 -9.93 -15.15 -5.07
C GLY A 198 -11.24 -14.49 -5.50
N THR A 199 -11.83 -13.66 -4.62
CA THR A 199 -13.05 -12.89 -4.93
C THR A 199 -12.78 -11.87 -6.03
N GLU A 200 -13.84 -11.27 -6.59
CA GLU A 200 -13.66 -10.14 -7.51
C GLU A 200 -12.92 -8.99 -6.80
N GLY A 201 -11.94 -8.40 -7.48
CA GLY A 201 -11.05 -7.36 -6.98
C GLY A 201 -10.69 -6.33 -8.05
N LEU A 202 -9.67 -5.53 -7.77
CA LEU A 202 -9.23 -4.46 -8.67
C LEU A 202 -8.67 -5.03 -9.99
N LYS A 203 -9.41 -4.87 -11.10
CA LYS A 203 -9.00 -5.36 -12.44
C LYS A 203 -8.64 -6.87 -12.45
N GLY A 204 -9.30 -7.68 -11.62
CA GLY A 204 -9.00 -9.11 -11.51
C GLY A 204 -9.55 -9.71 -10.22
N ASN A 205 -8.80 -10.63 -9.63
CA ASN A 205 -9.16 -11.24 -8.34
C ASN A 205 -8.46 -10.54 -7.17
N SER A 206 -9.05 -10.70 -5.99
CA SER A 206 -8.53 -10.28 -4.69
C SER A 206 -8.14 -11.49 -3.86
N TRP A 207 -6.97 -11.45 -3.24
CA TRP A 207 -6.40 -12.59 -2.53
C TRP A 207 -6.12 -12.27 -1.05
N PRO A 208 -6.57 -13.10 -0.09
CA PRO A 208 -6.11 -12.98 1.29
C PRO A 208 -4.62 -13.31 1.35
N ASP A 209 -3.86 -12.42 1.97
CA ASP A 209 -2.40 -12.49 2.07
C ASP A 209 -1.99 -12.94 3.49
N LEU A 210 -1.22 -14.02 3.61
CA LEU A 210 -0.69 -14.54 4.89
C LEU A 210 0.62 -13.87 5.30
N ASP A 211 0.98 -12.77 4.62
CA ASP A 211 2.22 -12.03 4.73
C ASP A 211 3.43 -12.69 4.05
N MET A 212 4.58 -12.04 4.19
CA MET A 212 5.86 -12.43 3.58
C MET A 212 6.42 -13.69 4.22
N LEU A 213 7.08 -14.52 3.42
CA LEU A 213 7.73 -15.75 3.90
C LEU A 213 9.04 -15.39 4.66
N PRO A 214 9.15 -15.68 5.97
CA PRO A 214 10.33 -15.38 6.77
C PRO A 214 11.41 -16.46 6.56
N LEU A 215 12.05 -16.44 5.40
CA LEU A 215 13.04 -17.45 4.99
C LEU A 215 14.41 -16.81 4.72
N GLY A 216 15.49 -17.51 5.06
CA GLY A 216 16.86 -17.10 4.75
C GLY A 216 17.49 -16.20 5.81
N TRP A 217 18.26 -15.19 5.38
CA TRP A 217 18.90 -14.23 6.29
C TRP A 217 17.94 -13.10 6.61
N LEU A 218 17.43 -13.09 7.83
CA LEU A 218 16.55 -12.05 8.36
C LEU A 218 17.35 -11.09 9.25
N THR A 219 16.98 -9.81 9.22
CA THR A 219 17.46 -8.85 10.21
C THR A 219 16.50 -8.88 11.38
N ASP A 220 17.02 -8.87 12.61
CA ASP A 220 16.20 -8.86 13.83
C ASP A 220 15.27 -7.63 13.83
N PRO A 221 13.94 -7.82 13.87
CA PRO A 221 12.97 -6.72 13.88
C PRO A 221 13.16 -5.75 15.03
N ASP A 222 13.62 -6.23 16.20
CA ASP A 222 13.77 -5.43 17.42
C ASP A 222 15.04 -4.58 17.40
N THR A 223 15.99 -4.88 16.51
CA THR A 223 17.23 -4.09 16.33
C THR A 223 17.08 -2.90 15.40
N LEU A 224 15.93 -2.77 14.73
CA LEU A 224 15.63 -1.66 13.83
C LEU A 224 15.21 -0.42 14.62
N THR A 225 16.18 0.37 15.08
CA THR A 225 15.91 1.73 15.58
C THR A 225 15.13 2.50 14.53
N SER A 226 13.89 2.95 14.84
CA SER A 226 12.93 3.94 14.25
C SER A 226 13.20 4.73 12.93
N LYS A 227 14.25 4.42 12.17
CA LYS A 227 14.69 4.99 10.90
C LYS A 227 14.44 4.06 9.72
N TRP A 228 13.94 2.85 9.96
CA TRP A 228 13.75 1.84 8.93
C TRP A 228 12.30 1.81 8.45
N ILE A 229 12.00 2.65 7.46
CA ILE A 229 10.90 2.33 6.54
C ILE A 229 11.45 1.20 5.67
N GLY A 230 11.11 -0.04 6.00
CA GLY A 230 11.38 -1.21 5.17
C GLY A 230 10.67 -1.02 3.83
N LEU A 231 11.43 -0.71 2.78
CA LEU A 231 10.91 -0.86 1.43
C LEU A 231 10.86 -2.36 1.17
N VAL A 232 9.68 -2.95 1.20
CA VAL A 232 9.48 -4.30 0.71
C VAL A 232 9.56 -4.25 -0.81
N LEU A 233 10.72 -4.67 -1.34
CA LEU A 233 10.94 -4.83 -2.77
C LEU A 233 10.35 -6.16 -3.21
N VAL A 234 9.15 -6.12 -3.78
CA VAL A 234 8.51 -7.31 -4.33
C VAL A 234 8.97 -7.50 -5.78
N PHE A 235 9.90 -8.43 -6.01
CA PHE A 235 10.36 -8.81 -7.33
C PHE A 235 9.63 -10.06 -7.82
N VAL A 236 8.71 -9.89 -8.76
CA VAL A 236 7.95 -11.02 -9.33
C VAL A 236 8.13 -11.05 -10.85
N LYS A 237 8.64 -12.19 -11.36
CA LYS A 237 8.87 -12.44 -12.80
C LYS A 237 7.55 -12.59 -13.58
N LYS A 238 6.50 -13.11 -12.92
CA LYS A 238 5.14 -13.22 -13.46
C LYS A 238 4.14 -13.48 -12.32
N TRP A 239 3.14 -12.62 -12.14
CA TRP A 239 2.03 -12.91 -11.23
C TRP A 239 1.09 -13.91 -11.92
N ARG A 240 1.21 -15.20 -11.61
CA ARG A 240 0.23 -16.23 -11.98
C ARG A 240 -0.26 -16.88 -10.69
N PHE A 241 -1.39 -16.39 -10.17
CA PHE A 241 -2.11 -17.07 -9.10
C PHE A 241 -2.89 -18.23 -9.74
N GLY A 242 -2.28 -19.42 -9.74
CA GLY A 242 -2.95 -20.65 -10.15
C GLY A 242 -3.63 -21.29 -8.96
N ILE A 243 -4.93 -21.59 -9.08
CA ILE A 243 -5.62 -22.48 -8.14
C ILE A 243 -5.01 -23.88 -8.33
N ALA A 244 -4.35 -24.42 -7.31
CA ALA A 244 -4.03 -25.84 -7.26
C ALA A 244 -5.37 -26.60 -7.14
N ARG A 245 -5.92 -27.05 -8.28
CA ARG A 245 -7.02 -28.00 -8.26
C ARG A 245 -6.46 -29.33 -7.78
N GLY A 246 -6.63 -29.63 -6.50
CA GLY A 246 -6.37 -30.97 -5.97
C GLY A 246 -7.24 -31.97 -6.71
N THR A 247 -6.63 -32.85 -7.50
CA THR A 247 -7.27 -34.06 -7.99
C THR A 247 -7.55 -34.95 -6.78
N ARG A 248 -8.82 -35.22 -6.48
CA ARG A 248 -9.20 -36.29 -5.54
C ARG A 248 -8.72 -37.61 -6.11
N GLY A 249 -7.78 -38.26 -5.43
CA GLY A 249 -7.51 -39.68 -5.62
C GLY A 249 -8.68 -40.48 -5.07
N ILE A 250 -9.09 -41.48 -5.84
CA ILE A 250 -10.06 -42.52 -5.47
C ILE A 250 -9.39 -43.48 -4.49
#